data_AF-A0A0G4IN84-F1
#
_entry.id   AF-A0A0G4IN84-F1
#
_cell.length_a   1.000
_cell.length_b   1.000
_cell.length_c   1.000
_cell.angle_alpha   90.00
_cell.angle_beta   90.00
_cell.angle_gamma   90.00
#
_symmetry.space_group_name_H-M   'P 1'
#
loop_
_entity.id
_entity.type
_entity.pdbx_description
1 polymer ?
#
loop_
_entity_poly.entity_id
_entity_poly.type
_entity_poly.pdbx_seq_one_letter_code
_entity_poly.pdbx_strand_id
1 'polypeptide(L)'
;MVEPGAAFDVESEFDEVRLENELQATMERNDQLIKENEMFTAHLFRRKPPPADGQLGPEPVMEGGRRAMTPAEKLEIIMLEEDAINADIAALTDQAQRDIISLKEVLEESTVRCNEIKKDAYELRRDLFINADNPKGEISAERIVKYFQEKLEAKQAQCDKLAAKNNSLKQQIQKCDLQLKQKSEQGENLHQIDFQQLQIENSQYNAKIDQRNKQLLKLKMTTVKTVQILNNGKTDLAGLLNKNTCLKRDIDERKAQIKRMSDELNRVVEDVAKAKKYNKRCEEKLNSMEMPKILDYVHQTSEAQALRAVLQNWKRKVEIAEIGTRRVITARHAQAQQDQVKLKQKVRHDADEAELKAHLEHDLQ
;
A
#
# COMPACT_ATOMS: atom_id res chain seq x y z
N MET A 1 66.00 -28.77 42.08
CA MET A 1 65.23 -27.53 42.23
C MET A 1 64.49 -27.31 40.93
N VAL A 2 63.16 -27.31 40.98
CA VAL A 2 62.27 -26.93 39.87
C VAL A 2 61.62 -25.63 40.29
N GLU A 3 61.54 -24.65 39.39
CA GLU A 3 60.49 -23.61 39.23
C GLU A 3 61.00 -22.48 38.30
N PRO A 4 60.16 -21.53 37.81
CA PRO A 4 58.83 -21.63 37.17
C PRO A 4 58.70 -20.67 35.93
N GLY A 5 57.93 -21.00 34.88
CA GLY A 5 57.82 -20.16 33.65
C GLY A 5 56.42 -19.92 33.03
N ALA A 6 55.38 -20.63 33.46
CA ALA A 6 54.19 -20.89 32.64
C ALA A 6 53.20 -19.74 32.39
N ALA A 7 53.39 -18.53 32.94
CA ALA A 7 52.44 -17.43 32.75
C ALA A 7 52.80 -16.47 31.60
N PHE A 8 54.06 -16.47 31.15
CA PHE A 8 54.52 -15.72 29.97
C PHE A 8 54.34 -16.53 28.68
N ASP A 9 54.22 -17.85 28.81
CA ASP A 9 54.16 -18.80 27.69
C ASP A 9 52.85 -18.72 26.89
N VAL A 10 51.71 -18.36 27.50
CA VAL A 10 50.42 -18.40 26.79
C VAL A 10 50.27 -17.25 25.79
N GLU A 11 50.63 -16.00 26.13
CA GLU A 11 50.66 -14.88 25.16
C GLU A 11 51.74 -15.11 24.08
N SER A 12 52.87 -15.70 24.46
CA SER A 12 53.95 -16.06 23.54
C SER A 12 53.54 -17.15 22.54
N GLU A 13 52.79 -18.18 22.97
CA GLU A 13 52.27 -19.23 22.08
C GLU A 13 51.24 -18.67 21.08
N PHE A 14 50.37 -17.75 21.52
CA PHE A 14 49.41 -17.09 20.63
C PHE A 14 50.11 -16.22 19.57
N ASP A 15 51.20 -15.55 19.93
CA ASP A 15 52.02 -14.78 18.99
C ASP A 15 52.85 -15.68 18.06
N GLU A 16 53.35 -16.82 18.54
CA GLU A 16 54.09 -17.79 17.72
C GLU A 16 53.19 -18.43 16.65
N VAL A 17 51.99 -18.88 17.02
CA VAL A 17 50.99 -19.40 16.06
C VAL A 17 50.59 -18.32 15.06
N ARG A 18 50.50 -17.06 15.48
CA ARG A 18 50.21 -15.95 14.57
C ARG A 18 51.35 -15.71 13.59
N LEU A 19 52.60 -15.72 14.05
CA LEU A 19 53.77 -15.60 13.18
C LEU A 19 53.89 -16.77 12.19
N GLU A 20 53.58 -18.00 12.60
CA GLU A 20 53.58 -19.16 11.70
C GLU A 20 52.52 -19.01 10.59
N ASN A 21 51.31 -18.55 10.94
CA ASN A 21 50.27 -18.28 9.96
C ASN A 21 50.65 -17.14 8.99
N GLU A 22 51.30 -16.08 9.51
CA GLU A 22 51.79 -14.98 8.68
C GLU A 22 52.92 -15.45 7.74
N LEU A 23 53.85 -16.30 8.23
CA LEU A 23 54.90 -16.90 7.42
C LEU A 23 54.32 -17.77 6.30
N GLN A 24 53.37 -18.66 6.64
CA GLN A 24 52.73 -19.52 5.64
C GLN A 24 51.99 -18.69 4.57
N ALA A 25 51.26 -17.65 4.96
CA ALA A 25 50.60 -16.74 4.02
C ALA A 25 51.61 -16.02 3.10
N THR A 26 52.78 -15.63 3.62
CA THR A 26 53.85 -15.04 2.79
C THR A 26 54.49 -16.03 1.83
N MET A 27 54.67 -17.29 2.23
CA MET A 27 55.18 -18.36 1.37
C MET A 27 54.20 -18.64 0.23
N GLU A 28 52.91 -18.82 0.52
CA GLU A 28 51.87 -19.04 -0.49
C GLU A 28 51.79 -17.87 -1.48
N ARG A 29 51.93 -16.63 -0.98
CA ARG A 29 51.97 -15.44 -1.84
C ARG A 29 53.24 -15.40 -2.71
N ASN A 30 54.37 -15.85 -2.19
CA ASN A 30 55.60 -15.93 -2.96
C ASN A 30 55.48 -16.98 -4.08
N ASP A 31 54.94 -18.16 -3.77
CA ASP A 31 54.68 -19.21 -4.76
C ASP A 31 53.72 -18.73 -5.86
N GLN A 32 52.69 -17.96 -5.51
CA GLN A 32 51.80 -17.34 -6.50
C GLN A 32 52.54 -16.36 -7.41
N LEU A 33 53.41 -15.52 -6.85
CA LEU A 33 54.22 -14.57 -7.62
C LEU A 33 55.24 -15.27 -8.52
N ILE A 34 55.82 -16.39 -8.08
CA ILE A 34 56.72 -17.20 -8.89
C ILE A 34 55.99 -17.73 -10.11
N LYS A 35 54.82 -18.37 -9.92
CA LYS A 35 53.98 -18.87 -11.02
C LYS A 35 53.53 -17.77 -11.98
N GLU A 36 53.15 -16.61 -11.43
CA GLU A 36 52.77 -15.45 -12.23
C GLU A 36 53.95 -14.94 -13.08
N ASN A 37 55.15 -14.84 -12.48
CA ASN A 37 56.36 -14.45 -13.20
C ASN A 37 56.74 -15.48 -14.26
N GLU A 38 56.62 -16.77 -13.98
CA GLU A 38 56.85 -17.84 -14.96
C GLU A 38 55.92 -17.67 -16.18
N MET A 39 54.62 -17.47 -15.96
CA MET A 39 53.65 -17.22 -17.04
C MET A 39 54.00 -15.97 -17.86
N PHE A 40 54.40 -14.89 -17.20
CA PHE A 40 54.81 -13.68 -17.91
C PHE A 40 56.12 -13.85 -18.68
N THR A 41 57.08 -14.61 -18.15
CA THR A 41 58.30 -14.93 -18.88
C THR A 41 58.03 -15.81 -20.09
N ALA A 42 57.09 -16.78 -20.00
CA ALA A 42 56.66 -17.60 -21.13
C ALA A 42 55.99 -16.75 -22.22
N HIS A 43 55.06 -15.87 -21.84
CA HIS A 43 54.42 -14.93 -22.77
C HIS A 43 55.42 -14.00 -23.46
N LEU A 44 56.42 -13.49 -22.72
CA LEU A 44 57.49 -12.69 -23.29
C LEU A 44 58.37 -13.49 -24.24
N PHE A 45 58.70 -14.73 -23.90
CA PHE A 45 59.50 -15.63 -24.72
C PHE A 45 58.81 -15.95 -26.06
N ARG A 46 57.49 -16.20 -26.04
CA ARG A 46 56.70 -16.40 -27.27
C ARG A 46 56.67 -15.18 -28.18
N ARG A 47 56.57 -13.96 -27.60
CA ARG A 47 56.51 -12.71 -28.38
C ARG A 47 57.86 -12.19 -28.83
N LYS A 48 58.91 -12.42 -28.04
CA LYS A 48 60.28 -11.95 -28.30
C LYS A 48 61.29 -13.04 -27.92
N PRO A 49 61.43 -14.07 -28.77
CA PRO A 49 62.43 -15.11 -28.52
C PRO A 49 63.83 -14.47 -28.51
N PRO A 50 64.70 -14.87 -27.56
CA PRO A 50 66.08 -14.40 -27.56
C PRO A 50 66.78 -14.81 -28.87
N PRO A 51 67.67 -13.97 -29.42
CA PRO A 51 68.42 -14.30 -30.62
C PRO A 51 69.24 -15.59 -30.40
N ALA A 52 69.27 -16.45 -31.42
CA ALA A 52 69.86 -17.80 -31.36
C ALA A 52 71.39 -17.82 -31.15
N ASP A 53 72.06 -16.68 -31.33
CA ASP A 53 73.49 -16.55 -31.11
C ASP A 53 73.74 -16.16 -29.65
N GLY A 54 74.33 -17.07 -28.87
CA GLY A 54 74.61 -16.96 -27.42
C GLY A 54 75.56 -15.84 -26.98
N GLN A 55 75.50 -14.67 -27.60
CA GLN A 55 76.03 -13.43 -27.04
C GLN A 55 75.05 -12.94 -25.98
N LEU A 56 75.51 -12.92 -24.73
CA LEU A 56 74.94 -12.10 -23.66
C LEU A 56 75.02 -10.64 -24.12
N GLY A 57 74.01 -10.20 -24.87
CA GLY A 57 73.77 -8.78 -25.12
C GLY A 57 73.56 -8.06 -23.79
N PRO A 58 73.81 -6.74 -23.73
CA PRO A 58 73.66 -5.98 -22.50
C PRO A 58 72.27 -6.24 -21.94
N GLU A 59 72.19 -6.55 -20.64
CA GLU A 59 70.89 -6.73 -19.97
C GLU A 59 69.96 -5.60 -20.42
N PRO A 60 68.71 -5.91 -20.76
CA PRO A 60 67.78 -4.86 -21.17
C PRO A 60 67.67 -3.90 -20.00
N VAL A 61 68.29 -2.72 -20.15
CA VAL A 61 68.11 -1.62 -19.23
C VAL A 61 66.62 -1.34 -19.27
N MET A 62 65.94 -1.61 -18.15
CA MET A 62 64.54 -1.30 -17.95
C MET A 62 64.40 0.23 -17.83
N GLU A 63 64.65 0.93 -18.94
CA GLU A 63 64.42 2.36 -19.10
C GLU A 63 62.93 2.57 -19.36
N GLY A 64 62.20 2.63 -18.26
CA GLY A 64 60.77 2.89 -18.23
C GLY A 64 60.31 2.72 -16.79
N GLY A 65 59.87 3.82 -16.17
CA GLY A 65 59.41 3.81 -14.77
C GLY A 65 58.52 2.60 -14.53
N ARG A 66 58.84 1.83 -13.46
CA ARG A 66 58.14 0.60 -13.07
C ARG A 66 56.67 0.91 -12.79
N ARG A 67 55.85 0.97 -13.83
CA ARG A 67 54.40 1.01 -13.72
C ARG A 67 53.98 -0.39 -13.33
N ALA A 68 53.44 -0.53 -12.12
CA ALA A 68 52.82 -1.79 -11.72
C ALA A 68 51.72 -2.11 -12.74
N MET A 69 51.85 -3.28 -13.37
CA MET A 69 50.88 -3.77 -14.34
C MET A 69 49.51 -3.81 -13.67
N THR A 70 48.51 -3.25 -14.34
CA THR A 70 47.15 -3.23 -13.78
C THR A 70 46.61 -4.66 -13.69
N PRO A 71 45.72 -4.98 -12.73
CA PRO A 71 45.11 -6.30 -12.64
C PRO A 71 44.42 -6.75 -13.93
N ALA A 72 43.92 -5.80 -14.72
CA ALA A 72 43.32 -6.06 -16.03
C ALA A 72 44.35 -6.52 -17.07
N GLU A 73 45.50 -5.82 -17.18
CA GLU A 73 46.59 -6.20 -18.10
C GLU A 73 47.20 -7.57 -17.72
N LYS A 74 47.28 -7.88 -16.42
CA LYS A 74 47.73 -9.20 -15.94
C LYS A 74 46.77 -10.33 -16.33
N LEU A 75 45.46 -10.12 -16.15
CA LEU A 75 44.43 -11.06 -16.56
C LEU A 75 44.45 -11.30 -18.07
N GLU A 76 44.64 -10.24 -18.87
CA GLU A 76 44.73 -10.36 -20.32
C GLU A 76 45.93 -11.23 -20.76
N ILE A 77 47.10 -11.03 -20.14
CA ILE A 77 48.28 -11.86 -20.44
C ILE A 77 48.06 -13.32 -20.01
N ILE A 78 47.44 -13.55 -18.85
CA ILE A 78 47.12 -14.90 -18.38
C ILE A 78 46.17 -15.60 -19.36
N MET A 79 45.11 -14.90 -19.81
CA MET A 79 44.18 -15.46 -20.79
C MET A 79 44.87 -15.79 -22.12
N LEU A 80 45.73 -14.91 -22.62
CA LEU A 80 46.48 -15.16 -23.86
C LEU A 80 47.44 -16.34 -23.73
N GLU A 81 48.12 -16.48 -22.59
CA GLU A 81 49.02 -17.61 -22.36
C GLU A 81 48.25 -18.90 -22.09
N GLU A 82 47.09 -18.85 -21.45
CA GLU A 82 46.17 -19.97 -21.31
C GLU A 82 45.70 -20.47 -22.68
N ASP A 83 45.29 -19.57 -23.57
CA ASP A 83 44.93 -19.90 -24.95
C ASP A 83 46.12 -20.51 -25.72
N ALA A 84 47.32 -19.98 -25.53
CA ALA A 84 48.54 -20.49 -26.17
C ALA A 84 48.93 -21.88 -25.66
N ILE A 85 48.86 -22.13 -24.35
CA ILE A 85 49.10 -23.43 -23.72
C ILE A 85 48.05 -24.43 -24.20
N ASN A 86 46.78 -24.05 -24.25
CA ASN A 86 45.71 -24.90 -24.76
C ASN A 86 45.92 -25.27 -26.24
N ALA A 87 46.39 -24.32 -27.06
CA ALA A 87 46.75 -24.58 -28.44
C ALA A 87 47.93 -25.56 -28.58
N ASP A 88 48.97 -25.41 -27.74
CA ASP A 88 50.12 -26.32 -27.72
C ASP A 88 49.72 -27.74 -27.26
N ILE A 89 48.88 -27.83 -26.22
CA ILE A 89 48.32 -29.10 -25.75
C ILE A 89 47.55 -29.76 -26.90
N ALA A 90 46.67 -29.03 -27.59
CA ALA A 90 45.92 -29.55 -28.71
C ALA A 90 46.85 -30.06 -29.83
N ALA A 91 47.85 -29.28 -30.22
CA ALA A 91 48.82 -29.66 -31.25
C ALA A 91 49.64 -30.90 -30.85
N LEU A 92 50.09 -30.99 -29.60
CA LEU A 92 50.81 -32.14 -29.06
C LEU A 92 49.91 -33.38 -29.02
N THR A 93 48.64 -33.23 -28.62
CA THR A 93 47.68 -34.34 -28.61
C THR A 93 47.41 -34.87 -30.01
N ASP A 94 47.24 -33.98 -31.00
CA ASP A 94 47.05 -34.36 -32.40
C ASP A 94 48.28 -35.10 -32.94
N GLN A 95 49.48 -34.60 -32.65
CA GLN A 95 50.71 -35.25 -33.07
C GLN A 95 50.86 -36.63 -32.41
N ALA A 96 50.65 -36.73 -31.11
CA ALA A 96 50.69 -38.01 -30.39
C ALA A 96 49.67 -39.01 -30.93
N GLN A 97 48.46 -38.56 -31.29
CA GLN A 97 47.46 -39.42 -31.93
C GLN A 97 47.91 -39.94 -33.30
N ARG A 98 48.50 -39.08 -34.15
CA ARG A 98 49.06 -39.50 -35.44
C ARG A 98 50.19 -40.52 -35.25
N ASP A 99 51.07 -40.28 -34.29
CA ASP A 99 52.19 -41.18 -33.99
C ASP A 99 51.68 -42.53 -33.46
N ILE A 100 50.66 -42.55 -32.59
CA ILE A 100 50.01 -43.78 -32.13
C ILE A 100 49.44 -44.58 -33.30
N ILE A 101 48.76 -43.91 -34.24
CA ILE A 101 48.20 -44.57 -35.43
C ILE A 101 49.33 -45.16 -36.28
N SER A 102 50.37 -44.37 -36.58
CA SER A 102 51.50 -44.83 -37.38
C SER A 102 52.24 -46.00 -36.73
N LEU A 103 52.50 -45.95 -35.42
CA LEU A 103 53.15 -47.04 -34.70
C LEU A 103 52.29 -48.31 -34.69
N LYS A 104 50.97 -48.19 -34.59
CA LYS A 104 50.05 -49.34 -34.72
C LYS A 104 50.11 -49.95 -36.11
N GLU A 105 50.09 -49.14 -37.15
CA GLU A 105 50.22 -49.60 -38.54
C GLU A 105 51.52 -50.37 -38.77
N VAL A 106 52.66 -49.82 -38.30
CA VAL A 106 53.97 -50.47 -38.40
C VAL A 106 54.02 -51.78 -37.60
N LEU A 107 53.41 -51.81 -36.41
CA LEU A 107 53.36 -53.01 -35.58
C LEU A 107 52.53 -54.12 -36.25
N GLU A 108 51.36 -53.79 -36.80
CA GLU A 108 50.51 -54.73 -37.53
C GLU A 108 51.22 -55.26 -38.78
N GLU A 109 51.83 -54.38 -39.58
CA GLU A 109 52.61 -54.75 -40.76
C GLU A 109 53.78 -55.69 -40.40
N SER A 110 54.55 -55.35 -39.36
CA SER A 110 55.66 -56.17 -38.88
C SER A 110 55.19 -57.54 -38.41
N THR A 111 54.06 -57.60 -37.71
CA THR A 111 53.45 -58.85 -37.23
C THR A 111 53.02 -59.74 -38.41
N VAL A 112 52.35 -59.16 -39.41
CA VAL A 112 51.96 -59.86 -40.64
C VAL A 112 53.21 -60.37 -41.37
N ARG A 113 54.21 -59.52 -41.58
CA ARG A 113 55.47 -59.88 -42.24
C ARG A 113 56.21 -61.01 -41.52
N CYS A 114 56.28 -60.97 -40.18
CA CYS A 114 56.90 -62.03 -39.39
C CYS A 114 56.18 -63.37 -39.58
N ASN A 115 54.84 -63.36 -39.59
CA ASN A 115 54.04 -64.56 -39.82
C ASN A 115 54.18 -65.09 -41.25
N GLU A 116 54.23 -64.21 -42.25
CA GLU A 116 54.49 -64.58 -43.65
C GLU A 116 55.88 -65.21 -43.83
N ILE A 117 56.93 -64.61 -43.27
CA ILE A 117 58.29 -65.16 -43.33
C ILE A 117 58.36 -66.55 -42.69
N LYS A 118 57.73 -66.74 -41.52
CA LYS A 118 57.66 -68.05 -40.87
C LYS A 118 56.97 -69.06 -41.77
N LYS A 119 55.81 -68.70 -42.34
CA LYS A 119 55.07 -69.56 -43.26
C LYS A 119 55.87 -69.91 -44.51
N ASP A 120 56.51 -68.93 -45.14
CA ASP A 120 57.33 -69.12 -46.34
C ASP A 120 58.54 -70.03 -46.03
N ALA A 121 59.18 -69.90 -44.86
CA ALA A 121 60.25 -70.80 -44.42
C ALA A 121 59.77 -72.25 -44.21
N TYR A 122 58.58 -72.44 -43.62
CA TYR A 122 57.98 -73.78 -43.48
C TYR A 122 57.61 -74.39 -44.83
N GLU A 123 57.01 -73.62 -45.73
CA GLU A 123 56.62 -74.07 -47.07
C GLU A 123 57.85 -74.42 -47.91
N LEU A 124 58.90 -73.60 -47.87
CA LEU A 124 60.19 -73.89 -48.50
C LEU A 124 60.75 -75.23 -48.00
N ARG A 125 60.78 -75.44 -46.68
CA ARG A 125 61.26 -76.70 -46.10
C ARG A 125 60.40 -77.89 -46.50
N ARG A 126 59.06 -77.75 -46.46
CA ARG A 126 58.13 -78.82 -46.82
C ARG A 126 58.27 -79.22 -48.29
N ASP A 127 58.25 -78.23 -49.18
CA ASP A 127 58.15 -78.45 -50.62
C ASP A 127 59.49 -78.85 -51.24
N LEU A 128 60.63 -78.44 -50.65
CA LEU A 128 61.96 -78.84 -51.11
C LEU A 128 62.54 -80.08 -50.41
N PHE A 129 62.30 -80.30 -49.11
CA PHE A 129 62.97 -81.38 -48.35
C PHE A 129 62.06 -82.55 -47.98
N ILE A 130 60.78 -82.31 -47.69
CA ILE A 130 59.85 -83.35 -47.19
C ILE A 130 59.14 -84.05 -48.35
N ASN A 131 58.71 -83.29 -49.35
CA ASN A 131 58.06 -83.82 -50.55
C ASN A 131 59.07 -84.34 -51.59
N ALA A 132 60.34 -84.50 -51.22
CA ALA A 132 61.39 -85.01 -52.10
C ALA A 132 61.41 -86.54 -52.06
N ASP A 133 61.46 -87.18 -53.22
CA ASP A 133 61.50 -88.65 -53.34
C ASP A 133 62.75 -89.29 -52.69
N ASN A 134 63.75 -88.47 -52.33
CA ASN A 134 64.90 -88.84 -51.52
C ASN A 134 65.23 -87.75 -50.48
N PRO A 135 64.81 -87.88 -49.20
CA PRO A 135 65.06 -86.87 -48.17
C PRO A 135 66.53 -86.72 -47.72
N LYS A 136 67.44 -87.54 -48.26
CA LYS A 136 68.89 -87.50 -48.02
C LYS A 136 69.74 -87.15 -49.25
N GLY A 137 69.10 -86.90 -50.41
CA GLY A 137 69.79 -86.55 -51.66
C GLY A 137 70.00 -85.04 -51.80
N GLU A 138 71.02 -84.64 -52.56
CA GLU A 138 71.17 -83.24 -53.00
C GLU A 138 69.91 -82.78 -53.76
N ILE A 139 69.41 -81.59 -53.42
CA ILE A 139 68.21 -81.03 -54.05
C ILE A 139 68.54 -80.66 -55.49
N SER A 140 67.76 -81.14 -56.45
CA SER A 140 67.90 -80.76 -57.86
C SER A 140 67.65 -79.27 -58.06
N ALA A 141 68.55 -78.61 -58.81
CA ALA A 141 68.44 -77.19 -59.16
C ALA A 141 67.12 -76.87 -59.88
N GLU A 142 66.61 -77.77 -60.74
CA GLU A 142 65.35 -77.60 -61.47
C GLU A 142 64.15 -77.46 -60.51
N ARG A 143 64.16 -78.20 -59.39
CA ARG A 143 63.11 -78.15 -58.38
C ARG A 143 63.10 -76.82 -57.63
N ILE A 144 64.29 -76.28 -57.33
CA ILE A 144 64.44 -74.97 -56.70
C ILE A 144 63.92 -73.88 -57.62
N VAL A 145 64.30 -73.91 -58.90
CA VAL A 145 63.83 -72.96 -59.91
C VAL A 145 62.31 -73.02 -60.06
N LYS A 146 61.74 -74.22 -60.17
CA LYS A 146 60.28 -74.40 -60.26
C LYS A 146 59.54 -73.85 -59.04
N TYR A 147 60.03 -74.12 -57.83
CA TYR A 147 59.44 -73.59 -56.60
C TYR A 147 59.44 -72.05 -56.58
N PHE A 148 60.56 -71.41 -56.92
CA PHE A 148 60.64 -69.95 -56.94
C PHE A 148 59.78 -69.34 -58.05
N GLN A 149 59.68 -69.99 -59.21
CA GLN A 149 58.80 -69.56 -60.30
C GLN A 149 57.32 -69.58 -59.88
N GLU A 150 56.84 -70.70 -59.32
CA GLU A 150 55.47 -70.83 -58.81
C GLU A 150 55.18 -69.81 -57.68
N LYS A 151 56.16 -69.56 -56.80
CA LYS A 151 56.06 -68.54 -55.75
C LYS A 151 55.99 -67.12 -56.30
N LEU A 152 56.77 -66.81 -57.34
CA LEU A 152 56.77 -65.50 -57.98
C LEU A 152 55.42 -65.24 -58.66
N GLU A 153 54.88 -66.23 -59.38
CA GLU A 153 53.55 -66.15 -60.00
C GLU A 153 52.44 -65.96 -58.96
N ALA A 154 52.48 -66.71 -57.85
CA ALA A 154 51.52 -66.54 -56.76
C ALA A 154 51.58 -65.15 -56.11
N LYS A 155 52.79 -64.61 -55.90
CA LYS A 155 52.98 -63.24 -55.37
C LYS A 155 52.51 -62.19 -56.38
N GLN A 156 52.75 -62.37 -57.68
CA GLN A 156 52.24 -61.48 -58.72
C GLN A 156 50.70 -61.43 -58.72
N ALA A 157 50.04 -62.59 -58.66
CA ALA A 157 48.58 -62.66 -58.55
C ALA A 157 48.04 -61.98 -57.27
N GLN A 158 48.78 -62.07 -56.16
CA GLN A 158 48.44 -61.36 -54.91
C GLN A 158 48.58 -59.84 -55.09
N CYS A 159 49.64 -59.36 -55.74
CA CYS A 159 49.83 -57.93 -56.06
C CYS A 159 48.67 -57.40 -56.91
N ASP A 160 48.29 -58.11 -57.96
CA ASP A 160 47.19 -57.71 -58.85
C ASP A 160 45.86 -57.62 -58.09
N LYS A 161 45.59 -58.59 -57.21
CA LYS A 161 44.41 -58.58 -56.33
C LYS A 161 44.40 -57.40 -55.37
N LEU A 162 45.54 -57.08 -54.76
CA LEU A 162 45.67 -55.94 -53.86
C LEU A 162 45.52 -54.61 -54.61
N ALA A 163 46.09 -54.49 -55.81
CA ALA A 163 45.95 -53.32 -56.66
C ALA A 163 44.48 -53.08 -57.06
N ALA A 164 43.76 -54.12 -57.46
CA ALA A 164 42.33 -54.04 -57.75
C ALA A 164 41.51 -53.60 -56.52
N LYS A 165 41.81 -54.16 -55.34
CA LYS A 165 41.15 -53.78 -54.08
C LYS A 165 41.45 -52.32 -53.70
N ASN A 166 42.70 -51.87 -53.86
CA ASN A 166 43.10 -50.49 -53.59
C ASN A 166 42.34 -49.50 -54.50
N ASN A 167 42.23 -49.80 -55.79
CA ASN A 167 41.45 -48.97 -56.72
C ASN A 167 39.95 -48.94 -56.37
N SER A 168 39.37 -50.08 -55.98
CA SER A 168 37.97 -50.13 -55.54
C SER A 168 37.74 -49.30 -54.27
N LEU A 169 38.63 -49.39 -53.27
CA LEU A 169 38.55 -48.59 -52.05
C LEU A 169 38.72 -47.09 -52.34
N LYS A 170 39.64 -46.70 -53.23
CA LYS A 170 39.80 -45.30 -53.66
C LYS A 170 38.52 -44.74 -54.28
N GLN A 171 37.86 -45.50 -55.16
CA GLN A 171 36.58 -45.10 -55.74
C GLN A 171 35.47 -44.99 -54.68
N GLN A 172 35.46 -45.90 -53.70
CA GLN A 172 34.50 -45.86 -52.60
C GLN A 172 34.71 -44.62 -51.71
N ILE A 173 35.95 -44.29 -51.37
CA ILE A 173 36.30 -43.07 -50.63
C ILE A 173 35.83 -41.84 -51.40
N GLN A 174 36.15 -41.74 -52.69
CA GLN A 174 35.73 -40.60 -53.52
C GLN A 174 34.21 -40.46 -53.58
N LYS A 175 33.47 -41.58 -53.66
CA LYS A 175 32.00 -41.58 -53.62
C LYS A 175 31.47 -41.11 -52.27
N CYS A 176 32.05 -41.58 -51.16
CA CYS A 176 31.68 -41.14 -49.81
C CYS A 176 31.96 -39.64 -49.61
N ASP A 177 33.11 -39.14 -50.06
CA ASP A 177 33.46 -37.72 -49.98
C ASP A 177 32.49 -36.85 -50.77
N LEU A 178 32.11 -37.29 -51.97
CA LEU A 178 31.12 -36.58 -52.78
C LEU A 178 29.74 -36.55 -52.09
N GLN A 179 29.32 -37.67 -51.49
CA GLN A 179 28.07 -37.73 -50.73
C GLN A 179 28.10 -36.84 -49.48
N LEU A 180 29.23 -36.78 -48.79
CA LEU A 180 29.41 -35.89 -47.64
C LEU A 180 29.32 -34.42 -48.05
N LYS A 181 29.99 -34.02 -49.14
CA LYS A 181 29.89 -32.66 -49.68
C LYS A 181 28.46 -32.29 -50.07
N GLN A 182 27.78 -33.16 -50.83
CA GLN A 182 26.39 -32.94 -51.22
C GLN A 182 25.45 -32.81 -50.01
N LYS A 183 25.63 -33.65 -48.99
CA LYS A 183 24.84 -33.55 -47.74
C LYS A 183 25.15 -32.28 -46.96
N SER A 184 26.41 -31.84 -46.92
CA SER A 184 26.80 -30.59 -46.27
C SER A 184 26.16 -29.38 -46.95
N GLU A 185 26.26 -29.28 -48.28
CA GLU A 185 25.70 -28.16 -49.06
C GLU A 185 24.17 -28.13 -49.03
N GLN A 186 23.51 -29.30 -49.05
CA GLN A 186 22.05 -29.39 -48.90
C GLN A 186 21.58 -29.04 -47.48
N GLY A 187 22.35 -29.43 -46.46
CA GLY A 187 22.07 -29.09 -45.06
C GLY A 187 22.20 -27.59 -44.81
N GLU A 188 23.28 -26.95 -45.27
CA GLU A 188 23.52 -25.53 -45.05
C GLU A 188 22.45 -24.64 -45.71
N ASN A 189 22.04 -24.95 -46.95
CA ASN A 189 21.02 -24.16 -47.64
C ASN A 189 19.62 -24.31 -47.02
N LEU A 190 19.24 -25.52 -46.59
CA LEU A 190 17.96 -25.75 -45.91
C LEU A 190 17.93 -25.00 -44.58
N HIS A 191 19.00 -25.09 -43.78
CA HIS A 191 19.10 -24.40 -42.49
C HIS A 191 19.07 -22.88 -42.63
N GLN A 192 19.65 -22.31 -43.68
CA GLN A 192 19.61 -20.87 -43.91
C GLN A 192 18.19 -20.38 -44.22
N ILE A 193 17.45 -21.10 -45.07
CA ILE A 193 16.07 -20.76 -45.41
C ILE A 193 15.16 -20.90 -44.19
N ASP A 194 15.28 -22.00 -43.44
CA ASP A 194 14.51 -22.23 -42.22
C ASP A 194 14.77 -21.14 -41.17
N PHE A 195 16.04 -20.73 -41.02
CA PHE A 195 16.42 -19.65 -40.11
C PHE A 195 15.83 -18.30 -40.54
N GLN A 196 15.90 -17.97 -41.83
CA GLN A 196 15.28 -16.75 -42.38
C GLN A 196 13.75 -16.77 -42.19
N GLN A 197 13.12 -17.93 -42.42
CA GLN A 197 11.69 -18.11 -42.19
C GLN A 197 11.33 -17.86 -40.71
N LEU A 198 12.08 -18.44 -39.78
CA LEU A 198 11.87 -18.23 -38.34
C LEU A 198 12.04 -16.74 -37.96
N GLN A 199 13.02 -16.06 -38.55
CA GLN A 199 13.24 -14.63 -38.32
C GLN A 199 12.07 -13.78 -38.83
N ILE A 200 11.54 -14.12 -40.01
CA ILE A 200 10.35 -13.46 -40.59
C ILE A 200 9.13 -13.69 -39.69
N GLU A 201 8.88 -14.92 -39.28
CA GLU A 201 7.75 -15.27 -38.41
C GLU A 201 7.84 -14.55 -37.06
N ASN A 202 9.03 -14.55 -36.43
CA ASN A 202 9.26 -13.85 -35.18
C ASN A 202 8.98 -12.34 -35.32
N SER A 203 9.47 -11.72 -36.39
CA SER A 203 9.20 -10.32 -36.71
C SER A 203 7.70 -10.04 -36.88
N GLN A 204 6.98 -10.91 -37.60
CA GLN A 204 5.53 -10.80 -37.78
C GLN A 204 4.77 -10.96 -36.46
N TYR A 205 5.16 -11.90 -35.61
CA TYR A 205 4.54 -12.10 -34.30
C TYR A 205 4.77 -10.90 -33.38
N ASN A 206 5.98 -10.33 -33.35
CA ASN A 206 6.28 -9.12 -32.58
C ASN A 206 5.44 -7.93 -33.05
N ALA A 207 5.33 -7.71 -34.37
CA ALA A 207 4.48 -6.66 -34.91
C ALA A 207 2.99 -6.84 -34.50
N LYS A 208 2.51 -8.08 -34.48
CA LYS A 208 1.14 -8.41 -34.05
C LYS A 208 0.95 -8.20 -32.54
N ILE A 209 1.93 -8.57 -31.72
CA ILE A 209 1.94 -8.31 -30.27
C ILE A 209 1.89 -6.80 -30.02
N ASP A 210 2.72 -6.01 -30.69
CA ASP A 210 2.73 -4.56 -30.56
C ASP A 210 1.41 -3.91 -30.97
N GLN A 211 0.79 -4.39 -32.05
CA GLN A 211 -0.52 -3.93 -32.48
C GLN A 211 -1.59 -4.21 -31.40
N ARG A 212 -1.59 -5.43 -30.84
CA ARG A 212 -2.53 -5.82 -29.77
C ARG A 212 -2.28 -5.04 -28.49
N ASN A 213 -1.03 -4.80 -28.11
CA ASN A 213 -0.68 -3.97 -26.96
C ASN A 213 -1.16 -2.52 -27.13
N LYS A 214 -0.99 -1.93 -28.31
CA LYS A 214 -1.51 -0.59 -28.64
C LYS A 214 -3.04 -0.54 -28.54
N GLN A 215 -3.74 -1.58 -29.04
CA GLN A 215 -5.20 -1.67 -28.92
C GLN A 215 -5.65 -1.82 -27.47
N LEU A 216 -4.98 -2.67 -26.68
CA LEU A 216 -5.26 -2.87 -25.27
C LEU A 216 -5.06 -1.58 -24.46
N LEU A 217 -3.99 -0.83 -24.75
CA LEU A 217 -3.72 0.45 -24.10
C LEU A 217 -4.81 1.47 -24.42
N LYS A 218 -5.24 1.58 -25.69
CA LYS A 218 -6.37 2.44 -26.08
C LYS A 218 -7.64 2.06 -25.33
N LEU A 219 -7.97 0.77 -25.27
CA LEU A 219 -9.14 0.28 -24.56
C LEU A 219 -9.08 0.62 -23.07
N LYS A 220 -7.94 0.37 -22.42
CA LYS A 220 -7.71 0.70 -21.01
C LYS A 220 -7.91 2.19 -20.74
N MET A 221 -7.37 3.06 -21.59
CA MET A 221 -7.57 4.51 -21.46
C MET A 221 -9.04 4.91 -21.61
N THR A 222 -9.75 4.32 -22.58
CA THR A 222 -11.20 4.57 -22.73
C THR A 222 -11.99 4.09 -21.53
N THR A 223 -11.71 2.89 -21.01
CA THR A 223 -12.37 2.36 -19.81
C THR A 223 -12.16 3.26 -18.61
N VAL A 224 -10.92 3.71 -18.36
CA VAL A 224 -10.62 4.64 -17.25
C VAL A 224 -11.40 5.95 -17.41
N LYS A 225 -11.42 6.54 -18.61
CA LYS A 225 -12.20 7.75 -18.88
C LYS A 225 -13.70 7.53 -18.65
N THR A 226 -14.26 6.42 -19.12
CA THR A 226 -15.67 6.07 -18.91
C THR A 226 -16.00 5.92 -17.44
N VAL A 227 -15.14 5.24 -16.67
CA VAL A 227 -15.31 5.09 -15.21
C VAL A 227 -15.24 6.44 -14.50
N GLN A 228 -14.32 7.32 -14.92
CA GLN A 228 -14.22 8.67 -14.37
C GLN A 228 -15.49 9.49 -14.64
N ILE A 229 -15.99 9.48 -15.87
CA ILE A 229 -17.25 10.16 -16.24
C ILE A 229 -18.43 9.58 -15.43
N LEU A 230 -18.50 8.26 -15.29
CA LEU A 230 -19.53 7.59 -14.51
C LEU A 230 -19.49 7.99 -13.03
N ASN A 231 -18.30 8.03 -12.43
CA ASN A 231 -18.13 8.45 -11.04
C ASN A 231 -18.52 9.92 -10.84
N ASN A 232 -18.13 10.81 -11.75
CA ASN A 232 -18.54 12.22 -11.72
C ASN A 232 -20.06 12.35 -11.82
N GLY A 233 -20.70 11.60 -12.74
CA GLY A 233 -22.15 11.56 -12.85
C GLY A 233 -22.84 11.04 -11.58
N LYS A 234 -22.25 10.05 -10.91
CA LYS A 234 -22.74 9.52 -9.63
C LYS A 234 -22.64 10.56 -8.51
N THR A 235 -21.53 11.31 -8.44
CA THR A 235 -21.38 12.39 -7.45
C THR A 235 -22.35 13.53 -7.68
N ASP A 236 -22.55 13.92 -8.94
CA ASP A 236 -23.50 14.98 -9.31
C ASP A 236 -24.93 14.58 -8.97
N LEU A 237 -25.32 13.34 -9.30
CA LEU A 237 -26.62 12.78 -8.96
C LEU A 237 -26.84 12.73 -7.44
N ALA A 238 -25.84 12.28 -6.67
CA ALA A 238 -25.91 12.29 -5.21
C ALA A 238 -26.09 13.71 -4.66
N GLY A 239 -25.38 14.69 -5.22
CA GLY A 239 -25.55 16.11 -4.89
C GLY A 239 -26.95 16.63 -5.19
N LEU A 240 -27.51 16.31 -6.35
CA LEU A 240 -28.88 16.68 -6.72
C LEU A 240 -29.93 16.00 -5.83
N LEU A 241 -29.73 14.74 -5.47
CA LEU A 241 -30.63 14.02 -4.57
C LEU A 241 -30.61 14.65 -3.18
N ASN A 242 -29.44 14.97 -2.64
CA ASN A 242 -29.32 15.70 -1.37
C ASN A 242 -30.03 17.06 -1.42
N LYS A 243 -29.82 17.85 -2.49
CA LYS A 243 -30.55 19.11 -2.69
C LYS A 243 -32.06 18.89 -2.74
N ASN A 244 -32.54 17.87 -3.46
CA ASN A 244 -33.95 17.54 -3.53
C ASN A 244 -34.54 17.18 -2.15
N THR A 245 -33.82 16.38 -1.35
CA THR A 245 -34.25 16.05 0.02
C THR A 245 -34.29 17.29 0.92
N CYS A 246 -33.33 18.22 0.76
CA CYS A 246 -33.34 19.49 1.49
C CYS A 246 -34.54 20.34 1.11
N LEU A 247 -34.76 20.54 -0.20
CA LEU A 247 -35.89 21.31 -0.71
C LEU A 247 -37.23 20.71 -0.29
N LYS A 248 -37.37 19.38 -0.25
CA LYS A 248 -38.57 18.71 0.28
C LYS A 248 -38.82 19.08 1.75
N ARG A 249 -37.77 19.02 2.58
CA ARG A 249 -37.86 19.42 3.99
C ARG A 249 -38.25 20.90 4.14
N ASP A 250 -37.65 21.77 3.34
CA ASP A 250 -37.96 23.21 3.35
C ASP A 250 -39.41 23.45 2.94
N ILE A 251 -39.90 22.75 1.92
CA ILE A 251 -41.31 22.80 1.49
C ILE A 251 -42.24 22.38 2.65
N ASP A 252 -41.93 21.28 3.34
CA ASP A 252 -42.74 20.80 4.45
C ASP A 252 -42.72 21.78 5.64
N GLU A 253 -41.57 22.38 5.93
CA GLU A 253 -41.45 23.42 6.96
C GLU A 253 -42.28 24.66 6.59
N ARG A 254 -42.18 25.14 5.34
CA ARG A 254 -42.96 26.28 4.85
C ARG A 254 -44.46 26.00 4.88
N LYS A 255 -44.90 24.78 4.51
CA LYS A 255 -46.31 24.36 4.65
C LYS A 255 -46.76 24.40 6.10
N ALA A 256 -45.94 23.93 7.04
CA ALA A 256 -46.25 23.98 8.46
C ALA A 256 -46.30 25.43 9.01
N GLN A 257 -45.44 26.33 8.52
CA GLN A 257 -45.49 27.76 8.84
C GLN A 257 -46.77 28.40 8.29
N ILE A 258 -47.14 28.13 7.03
CA ILE A 258 -48.39 28.61 6.43
C ILE A 258 -49.60 28.15 7.23
N LYS A 259 -49.64 26.87 7.64
CA LYS A 259 -50.73 26.35 8.47
C LYS A 259 -50.83 27.10 9.80
N ARG A 260 -49.71 27.31 10.50
CA ARG A 260 -49.68 28.08 11.77
C ARG A 260 -50.19 29.51 11.58
N MET A 261 -49.71 30.22 10.56
CA MET A 261 -50.18 31.57 10.26
C MET A 261 -51.67 31.60 9.89
N SER A 262 -52.18 30.60 9.17
CA SER A 262 -53.60 30.50 8.85
C SER A 262 -54.44 30.30 10.12
N ASP A 263 -53.98 29.45 11.04
CA ASP A 263 -54.67 29.21 12.32
C ASP A 263 -54.65 30.48 13.20
N GLU A 264 -53.53 31.19 13.24
CA GLU A 264 -53.40 32.49 13.92
C GLU A 264 -54.31 33.56 13.30
N LEU A 265 -54.34 33.65 11.97
CA LEU A 265 -55.22 34.57 11.25
C LEU A 265 -56.69 34.29 11.58
N ASN A 266 -57.10 33.02 11.61
CA ASN A 266 -58.45 32.65 12.00
C ASN A 266 -58.79 33.10 13.43
N ARG A 267 -57.87 32.90 14.39
CA ARG A 267 -58.04 33.40 15.78
C ARG A 267 -58.17 34.92 15.84
N VAL A 268 -57.30 35.64 15.12
CA VAL A 268 -57.37 37.11 15.06
C VAL A 268 -58.68 37.57 14.44
N VAL A 269 -59.16 36.91 13.38
CA VAL A 269 -60.47 37.22 12.77
C VAL A 269 -61.61 37.00 13.75
N GLU A 270 -61.61 35.90 14.51
CA GLU A 270 -62.58 35.65 15.58
C GLU A 270 -62.53 36.73 16.67
N ASP A 271 -61.34 37.12 17.10
CA ASP A 271 -61.16 38.13 18.14
C ASP A 271 -61.57 39.52 17.66
N VAL A 272 -61.28 39.88 16.39
CA VAL A 272 -61.80 41.09 15.75
C VAL A 272 -63.32 41.06 15.69
N ALA A 273 -63.95 39.92 15.38
CA ALA A 273 -65.40 39.78 15.37
C ALA A 273 -66.00 39.96 16.78
N LYS A 274 -65.39 39.37 17.81
CA LYS A 274 -65.78 39.57 19.22
C LYS A 274 -65.63 41.03 19.63
N ALA A 275 -64.51 41.67 19.30
CA ALA A 275 -64.25 43.07 19.60
C ALA A 275 -65.24 44.00 18.90
N LYS A 276 -65.55 43.77 17.62
CA LYS A 276 -66.58 44.52 16.88
C LYS A 276 -67.97 44.36 17.53
N LYS A 277 -68.35 43.15 17.92
CA LYS A 277 -69.62 42.90 18.62
C LYS A 277 -69.68 43.59 19.98
N TYR A 278 -68.57 43.59 20.71
CA TYR A 278 -68.46 44.30 21.99
C TYR A 278 -68.54 45.82 21.79
N ASN A 279 -67.79 46.38 20.82
CA ASN A 279 -67.82 47.80 20.51
C ASN A 279 -69.22 48.26 20.11
N LYS A 280 -69.91 47.49 19.25
CA LYS A 280 -71.30 47.77 18.88
C LYS A 280 -72.25 47.80 20.11
N ARG A 281 -72.10 46.87 21.06
CA ARG A 281 -72.87 46.90 22.31
C ARG A 281 -72.56 48.12 23.17
N CYS A 282 -71.31 48.57 23.20
CA CYS A 282 -70.94 49.79 23.91
C CYS A 282 -71.51 51.04 23.22
N GLU A 283 -71.48 51.10 21.88
CA GLU A 283 -72.14 52.16 21.09
C GLU A 283 -73.65 52.16 21.32
N GLU A 284 -74.31 51.00 21.31
CA GLU A 284 -75.73 50.85 21.65
C GLU A 284 -76.01 51.35 23.07
N LYS A 285 -75.19 50.97 24.06
CA LYS A 285 -75.30 51.48 25.43
C LYS A 285 -75.12 52.99 25.49
N LEU A 286 -74.10 53.53 24.84
CA LEU A 286 -73.82 54.96 24.79
C LEU A 286 -74.99 55.74 24.15
N ASN A 287 -75.59 55.20 23.09
CA ASN A 287 -76.74 55.80 22.42
C ASN A 287 -78.05 55.65 23.23
N SER A 288 -78.21 54.54 23.96
CA SER A 288 -79.39 54.30 24.83
C SER A 288 -79.32 55.07 26.16
N MET A 289 -78.10 55.42 26.59
CA MET A 289 -77.87 56.21 27.78
C MET A 289 -78.06 57.66 27.38
N GLU A 290 -79.30 58.12 27.45
CA GLU A 290 -79.63 59.53 27.38
C GLU A 290 -78.87 60.21 28.54
N MET A 291 -77.73 60.81 28.22
CA MET A 291 -76.82 61.40 29.19
C MET A 291 -77.61 62.45 29.97
N PRO A 292 -77.82 62.29 31.30
CA PRO A 292 -78.57 63.28 32.07
C PRO A 292 -77.93 64.64 31.84
N LYS A 293 -78.70 65.61 31.34
CA LYS A 293 -78.17 66.93 31.05
C LYS A 293 -77.62 67.49 32.36
N ILE A 294 -76.47 68.15 32.31
CA ILE A 294 -75.80 68.70 33.51
C ILE A 294 -76.77 69.54 34.33
N LEU A 295 -77.69 70.25 33.66
CA LEU A 295 -78.74 71.04 34.28
C LEU A 295 -79.74 70.21 35.08
N ASP A 296 -80.12 69.01 34.63
CA ASP A 296 -81.04 68.13 35.37
C ASP A 296 -80.36 67.58 36.63
N TYR A 297 -79.08 67.22 36.56
CA TYR A 297 -78.30 66.82 37.72
C TYR A 297 -78.13 67.96 38.73
N VAL A 298 -77.85 69.17 38.26
CA VAL A 298 -77.77 70.38 39.09
C VAL A 298 -79.12 70.70 39.72
N HIS A 299 -80.22 70.59 38.96
CA HIS A 299 -81.57 70.76 39.49
C HIS A 299 -81.88 69.73 40.57
N GLN A 300 -81.69 68.44 40.32
CA GLN A 300 -81.89 67.39 41.33
C GLN A 300 -81.02 67.59 42.56
N THR A 301 -79.78 68.07 42.39
CA THR A 301 -78.87 68.36 43.51
C THR A 301 -79.37 69.56 44.34
N SER A 302 -79.80 70.64 43.68
CA SER A 302 -80.38 71.81 44.35
C SER A 302 -81.69 71.49 45.06
N GLU A 303 -82.54 70.66 44.47
CA GLU A 303 -83.80 70.19 45.06
C GLU A 303 -83.52 69.30 46.29
N ALA A 304 -82.53 68.41 46.20
CA ALA A 304 -82.07 67.62 47.33
C ALA A 304 -81.49 68.50 48.47
N GLN A 305 -80.79 69.59 48.13
CA GLN A 305 -80.30 70.56 49.10
C GLN A 305 -81.43 71.37 49.75
N ALA A 306 -82.41 71.81 48.97
CA ALA A 306 -83.60 72.50 49.47
C ALA A 306 -84.41 71.61 50.42
N LEU A 307 -84.63 70.35 50.04
CA LEU A 307 -85.29 69.35 50.89
C LEU A 307 -84.49 69.08 52.18
N ARG A 308 -83.15 69.01 52.11
CA ARG A 308 -82.31 68.91 53.31
C ARG A 308 -82.44 70.12 54.22
N ALA A 309 -82.48 71.34 53.67
CA ALA A 309 -82.67 72.56 54.45
C ALA A 309 -84.05 72.59 55.14
N VAL A 310 -85.10 72.18 54.42
CA VAL A 310 -86.45 72.02 54.98
C VAL A 310 -86.46 71.00 56.12
N LEU A 311 -85.79 69.85 55.92
CA LEU A 311 -85.68 68.80 56.94
C LEU A 311 -84.93 69.30 58.19
N GLN A 312 -83.86 70.08 58.03
CA GLN A 312 -83.16 70.72 59.15
C GLN A 312 -84.02 71.76 59.88
N ASN A 313 -84.81 72.56 59.15
CA ASN A 313 -85.73 73.52 59.75
C ASN A 313 -86.81 72.79 60.59
N TRP A 314 -87.40 71.72 60.05
CA TRP A 314 -88.35 70.89 60.80
C TRP A 314 -87.72 70.22 62.02
N LYS A 315 -86.50 69.69 61.91
CA LYS A 315 -85.75 69.18 63.06
C LYS A 315 -85.59 70.23 64.16
N ARG A 316 -85.19 71.46 63.79
CA ARG A 316 -85.05 72.57 64.74
C ARG A 316 -86.39 73.00 65.35
N LYS A 317 -87.49 72.97 64.59
CA LYS A 317 -88.84 73.23 65.13
C LYS A 317 -89.28 72.17 66.14
N VAL A 318 -89.02 70.89 65.86
CA VAL A 318 -89.30 69.80 66.78
C VAL A 318 -88.48 69.95 68.06
N GLU A 319 -87.19 70.28 67.94
CA GLU A 319 -86.31 70.51 69.08
C GLU A 319 -86.77 71.68 69.97
N ILE A 320 -87.23 72.80 69.37
CA ILE A 320 -87.82 73.93 70.11
C ILE A 320 -89.13 73.52 70.82
N ALA A 321 -89.99 72.73 70.16
CA ALA A 321 -91.22 72.23 70.75
C ALA A 321 -90.95 71.26 71.93
N GLU A 322 -89.92 70.42 71.82
CA GLU A 322 -89.47 69.53 72.89
C GLU A 322 -88.87 70.29 74.08
N ILE A 323 -88.05 71.32 73.84
CA ILE A 323 -87.50 72.17 74.91
C ILE A 323 -88.62 72.95 75.60
N GLY A 324 -89.60 73.44 74.84
CA GLY A 324 -90.78 74.12 75.37
C GLY A 324 -91.64 73.23 76.27
N THR A 325 -91.91 72.00 75.84
CA THR A 325 -92.66 71.03 76.65
C THR A 325 -91.88 70.59 77.89
N ARG A 326 -90.57 70.36 77.80
CA ARG A 326 -89.72 70.06 78.96
C ARG A 326 -89.77 71.19 80.00
N ARG A 327 -89.66 72.46 79.58
CA ARG A 327 -89.75 73.62 80.48
C ARG A 327 -91.07 73.69 81.24
N VAL A 328 -92.20 73.46 80.55
CA VAL A 328 -93.54 73.45 81.16
C VAL A 328 -93.68 72.31 82.18
N ILE A 329 -93.13 71.13 81.90
CA ILE A 329 -93.14 69.99 82.83
C ILE A 329 -92.33 70.30 84.10
N THR A 330 -91.12 70.86 83.97
CA THR A 330 -90.31 71.27 85.13
C THR A 330 -90.95 72.39 85.94
N ALA A 331 -91.59 73.37 85.30
CA ALA A 331 -92.28 74.46 86.00
C ALA A 331 -93.49 73.96 86.80
N ARG A 332 -94.30 73.03 86.23
CA ARG A 332 -95.40 72.38 86.96
C ARG A 332 -94.91 71.54 88.14
N HIS A 333 -93.76 70.87 88.00
CA HIS A 333 -93.19 70.06 89.09
C HIS A 333 -92.67 70.92 90.25
N ALA A 334 -92.11 72.10 89.97
CA ALA A 334 -91.69 73.05 91.01
C ALA A 334 -92.87 73.68 91.75
N GLN A 335 -93.98 73.96 91.04
CA GLN A 335 -95.18 74.57 91.63
C GLN A 335 -95.94 73.58 92.54
N ALA A 336 -96.01 72.30 92.17
CA ALA A 336 -96.57 71.24 93.02
C ALA A 336 -95.79 71.04 94.33
N GLN A 337 -94.46 71.21 94.33
CA GLN A 337 -93.64 71.13 95.55
C GLN A 337 -93.87 72.32 96.48
N GLN A 338 -94.12 73.52 95.93
CA GLN A 338 -94.35 74.73 96.71
C GLN A 338 -95.73 74.71 97.40
N ASP A 339 -96.75 74.14 96.75
CA ASP A 339 -98.10 73.98 97.32
C ASP A 339 -98.15 72.92 98.43
N GLN A 340 -97.33 71.86 98.33
CA GLN A 340 -97.22 70.84 99.38
C GLN A 340 -96.62 71.39 100.69
N VAL A 341 -95.69 72.35 100.60
CA VAL A 341 -95.09 73.03 101.76
C VAL A 341 -96.08 73.97 102.43
N LYS A 342 -96.87 74.71 101.65
CA LYS A 342 -97.92 75.61 102.18
C LYS A 342 -99.04 74.85 102.88
N LEU A 343 -99.42 73.67 102.39
CA LEU A 343 -100.42 72.83 103.05
C LEU A 343 -99.92 72.29 104.41
N LYS A 344 -98.64 71.89 104.51
CA LYS A 344 -98.02 71.45 105.77
C LYS A 344 -97.88 72.57 106.81
N GLN A 345 -97.67 73.81 106.39
CA GLN A 345 -97.63 74.97 107.29
C GLN A 345 -99.03 75.37 107.80
N LYS A 346 -100.07 75.22 106.96
CA LYS A 346 -101.46 75.51 107.35
C LYS A 346 -102.03 74.50 108.35
N VAL A 347 -101.75 73.22 108.18
CA VAL A 347 -102.14 72.17 109.15
C VAL A 347 -101.47 72.34 110.52
N ARG A 348 -100.26 72.91 110.58
CA ARG A 348 -99.62 73.27 111.86
C ARG A 348 -100.31 74.46 112.55
N HIS A 349 -100.65 75.50 111.79
CA HIS A 349 -101.32 76.67 112.34
C HIS A 349 -102.73 76.36 112.85
N ASP A 350 -103.48 75.49 112.17
CA ASP A 350 -104.82 75.06 112.60
C ASP A 350 -104.77 74.13 113.84
N ALA A 351 -103.64 73.47 114.10
CA ALA A 351 -103.41 72.67 115.32
C ALA A 351 -103.05 73.56 116.53
N ASP A 352 -102.22 74.58 116.34
CA ASP A 352 -101.82 75.53 117.40
C ASP A 352 -103.02 76.42 117.85
N GLU A 353 -103.95 76.73 116.94
CA GLU A 353 -105.16 77.51 117.25
C GLU A 353 -106.24 76.68 117.97
N ALA A 354 -106.24 75.35 117.81
CA ALA A 354 -107.08 74.42 118.57
C ALA A 354 -106.58 74.22 120.02
N GLU A 355 -105.26 74.24 120.24
CA GLU A 355 -104.66 74.18 121.58
C GLU A 355 -104.88 75.49 122.37
N LEU A 356 -104.90 76.65 121.71
CA LEU A 356 -105.19 77.93 122.37
C LEU A 356 -106.66 78.10 122.77
N LYS A 357 -107.60 77.48 122.03
CA LYS A 357 -109.02 77.39 122.41
C LYS A 357 -109.28 76.42 123.57
N ALA A 358 -108.45 75.40 123.75
CA ALA A 358 -108.55 74.46 124.88
C ALA A 358 -107.94 75.01 126.18
N HIS A 359 -107.02 75.99 126.11
CA HIS A 359 -106.37 76.56 127.31
C HIS A 359 -107.10 77.76 127.95
N LEU A 360 -108.03 78.44 127.27
CA LEU A 360 -108.83 79.52 127.88
C LEU A 360 -110.21 79.08 128.42
N GLU A 361 -110.64 77.84 128.16
CA GLU A 361 -111.80 77.22 128.84
C GLU A 361 -111.42 76.60 130.20
N HIS A 362 -110.15 76.67 130.61
CA HIS A 362 -109.67 76.03 131.85
C HIS A 362 -109.43 76.99 133.04
N ASP A 363 -109.31 78.31 132.86
CA ASP A 363 -108.90 79.24 133.94
C ASP A 363 -109.79 80.50 134.10
N LEU A 364 -111.10 80.37 134.41
CA LEU A 364 -111.95 81.37 135.12
C LEU A 364 -113.39 80.83 135.36
N GLN A 365 -113.57 79.66 135.99
CA GLN A 365 -113.76 79.52 137.45
C GLN A 365 -112.71 80.19 138.33
#